data_AF-A0A1H3AR34-F1
#
_entry.id   AF-A0A1H3AR34-F1
#
_cell.length_a   1.000
_cell.length_b   1.000
_cell.length_c   1.000
_cell.angle_alpha   90.00
_cell.angle_beta   90.00
_cell.angle_gamma   90.00
#
_symmetry.space_group_name_H-M   'P 1'
#
loop_
_entity.id
_entity.type
_entity.pdbx_description
1 polymer ?
#
loop_
_entity_poly.entity_id
_entity_poly.type
_entity_poly.pdbx_seq_one_letter_code
_entity_poly.pdbx_strand_id
1 'polypeptide(L)'
;MYFAFAAAVAVALDVDDIYVPENGVLSRFSSLESGWTTTRTVHPLFVKSLNRIFEELFPARKLEITNPFLGYTKKEVVDCIPNKEDIFFTRTCPHPRELSQGKNAAGHPYNCGECIPCLIRIIGLVNSEHNIQPDELMLDKNHLLNFDFSTAGVENIPQSEQSRQSSLSVFLLGLNAHLSFAYRIQTSTQKELVSSHPELLDPDILGLYERFSREIFRTMKFFAAENPTLEDYVTEFLSLENKELASLK
;
A
#
# COMPACT_ATOMS: atom_id res chain seq x y z
N MET A 1 -18.06 -1.40 10.81
CA MET A 1 -18.23 -2.67 11.55
C MET A 1 -17.06 -2.94 12.49
N TYR A 2 -15.81 -3.07 12.03
CA TYR A 2 -14.66 -3.41 12.89
C TYR A 2 -14.41 -2.42 14.05
N PHE A 3 -14.41 -1.11 13.81
CA PHE A 3 -14.21 -0.12 14.88
C PHE A 3 -15.34 -0.10 15.91
N ALA A 4 -16.57 -0.42 15.52
CA ALA A 4 -17.68 -0.54 16.47
C ALA A 4 -17.47 -1.74 17.42
N PHE A 5 -16.96 -2.86 16.89
CA PHE A 5 -16.55 -3.99 17.73
C PHE A 5 -15.37 -3.64 18.65
N ALA A 6 -14.35 -2.95 18.13
CA ALA A 6 -13.22 -2.48 18.93
C ALA A 6 -13.69 -1.57 20.07
N ALA A 7 -14.59 -0.63 19.79
CA ALA A 7 -15.22 0.23 20.79
C ALA A 7 -15.99 -0.56 21.85
N ALA A 8 -16.81 -1.54 21.45
CA ALA A 8 -17.54 -2.37 22.39
C ALA A 8 -16.61 -3.15 23.33
N VAL A 9 -15.51 -3.71 22.80
CA VAL A 9 -14.49 -4.41 23.59
C VAL A 9 -13.75 -3.45 24.52
N ALA A 10 -13.33 -2.30 24.02
CA ALA A 10 -12.63 -1.28 24.80
C ALA A 10 -13.48 -0.82 25.99
N VAL A 11 -14.76 -0.50 25.76
CA VAL A 11 -15.71 -0.16 26.82
C VAL A 11 -15.88 -1.30 27.83
N ALA A 12 -16.00 -2.55 27.36
CA ALA A 12 -16.17 -3.71 28.23
C ALA A 12 -14.94 -4.00 29.11
N LEU A 13 -13.74 -3.67 28.63
CA LEU A 13 -12.47 -3.88 29.32
C LEU A 13 -11.98 -2.63 30.08
N ASP A 14 -12.77 -1.58 30.10
CA ASP A 14 -12.42 -0.28 30.68
C ASP A 14 -11.13 0.34 30.11
N VAL A 15 -10.95 0.23 28.79
CA VAL A 15 -9.85 0.83 28.03
C VAL A 15 -10.42 1.89 27.08
N ASP A 16 -9.65 2.97 26.89
CA ASP A 16 -10.07 4.11 26.07
C ASP A 16 -9.30 4.21 24.74
N ASP A 17 -8.12 3.58 24.63
CA ASP A 17 -7.30 3.63 23.42
C ASP A 17 -7.64 2.50 22.43
N ILE A 18 -7.94 2.88 21.19
CA ILE A 18 -8.09 1.94 20.06
C ILE A 18 -7.04 2.27 19.00
N TYR A 19 -6.10 1.36 18.75
CA TYR A 19 -5.09 1.56 17.72
C TYR A 19 -5.45 0.89 16.40
N VAL A 20 -5.23 1.60 15.29
CA VAL A 20 -5.26 1.05 13.93
C VAL A 20 -3.91 1.26 13.25
N PRO A 21 -3.03 0.24 13.26
CA PRO A 21 -1.66 0.39 12.79
C PRO A 21 -1.54 0.23 11.27
N GLU A 22 -2.16 1.13 10.49
CA GLU A 22 -2.02 1.16 9.02
C GLU A 22 -1.03 2.26 8.60
N ASN A 23 -0.19 1.98 7.61
CA ASN A 23 0.75 2.96 7.10
C ASN A 23 0.03 4.15 6.42
N GLY A 24 0.69 5.30 6.40
CA GLY A 24 0.15 6.55 5.88
C GLY A 24 -0.24 6.49 4.41
N VAL A 25 0.55 5.77 3.60
CA VAL A 25 0.31 5.61 2.16
C VAL A 25 -1.03 4.92 1.93
N LEU A 26 -1.23 3.72 2.50
CA LEU A 26 -2.51 2.99 2.39
C LEU A 26 -3.67 3.72 3.06
N SER A 27 -3.42 4.42 4.17
CA SER A 27 -4.46 5.18 4.87
C SER A 27 -4.99 6.36 4.06
N ARG A 28 -4.17 6.93 3.18
CA ARG A 28 -4.52 8.10 2.36
C ARG A 28 -4.79 7.77 0.90
N PHE A 29 -4.41 6.59 0.43
CA PHE A 29 -4.50 6.23 -0.97
C PHE A 29 -5.92 6.43 -1.52
N SER A 30 -6.12 7.56 -2.18
CA SER A 30 -7.39 8.09 -2.68
C SER A 30 -7.50 7.96 -4.20
N SER A 31 -6.37 7.74 -4.87
CA SER A 31 -6.21 7.83 -6.32
C SER A 31 -5.99 6.45 -6.96
N LEU A 32 -7.06 5.69 -7.09
CA LEU A 32 -7.19 4.75 -8.20
C LEU A 32 -8.57 4.94 -8.80
N GLU A 33 -8.59 5.65 -9.93
CA GLU A 33 -9.72 5.66 -10.85
C GLU A 33 -10.07 4.20 -11.21
N SER A 34 -11.31 3.81 -10.90
CA SER A 34 -11.97 2.54 -11.27
C SER A 34 -11.27 1.22 -10.91
N GLY A 35 -12.02 0.31 -10.27
CA GLY A 35 -11.64 -1.10 -10.13
C GLY A 35 -11.02 -1.55 -8.80
N TRP A 36 -10.74 -0.66 -7.84
CA TRP A 36 -9.98 -1.00 -6.64
C TRP A 36 -10.71 -0.74 -5.33
N THR A 37 -11.17 -1.81 -4.68
CA THR A 37 -11.92 -1.72 -3.42
C THR A 37 -11.00 -1.77 -2.20
N THR A 38 -10.19 -0.72 -1.97
CA THR A 38 -9.71 -0.49 -0.59
C THR A 38 -10.84 0.20 0.19
N THR A 39 -11.31 -0.42 1.27
CA THR A 39 -12.28 0.25 2.13
C THR A 39 -11.56 1.42 2.79
N ARG A 40 -11.99 2.67 2.55
CA ARG A 40 -11.43 3.90 3.15
C ARG A 40 -11.67 4.01 4.67
N THR A 41 -11.88 2.88 5.34
CA THR A 41 -12.25 2.75 6.74
C THR A 41 -11.17 3.31 7.67
N VAL A 42 -9.91 3.36 7.25
CA VAL A 42 -8.80 3.89 8.06
C VAL A 42 -8.34 5.27 7.60
N HIS A 43 -9.09 5.90 6.69
CA HIS A 43 -8.80 7.25 6.22
C HIS A 43 -8.93 8.26 7.37
N PRO A 44 -8.04 9.28 7.48
CA PRO A 44 -8.07 10.25 8.57
C PRO A 44 -9.43 10.91 8.80
N LEU A 45 -10.10 11.29 7.70
CA LEU A 45 -11.43 11.93 7.79
C LEU A 45 -12.50 10.96 8.31
N PHE A 46 -12.40 9.68 7.95
CA PHE A 46 -13.32 8.67 8.47
C PHE A 46 -13.08 8.45 9.97
N VAL A 47 -11.83 8.22 10.36
CA VAL A 47 -11.44 8.00 11.77
C VAL A 47 -11.85 9.21 12.63
N LYS A 48 -11.56 10.44 12.18
CA LYS A 48 -11.97 11.67 12.85
C LYS A 48 -13.48 11.78 13.00
N SER A 49 -14.24 11.42 11.97
CA SER A 49 -15.71 11.43 12.03
C SER A 49 -16.25 10.40 13.01
N LEU A 50 -15.62 9.22 13.08
CA LEU A 50 -16.01 8.17 14.00
C LEU A 50 -15.66 8.50 15.46
N ASN A 51 -14.51 9.13 15.72
CA ASN A 51 -14.16 9.60 17.07
C ASN A 51 -15.18 10.62 17.59
N ARG A 52 -15.67 11.55 16.76
CA ARG A 52 -16.75 12.47 17.15
C ARG A 52 -18.03 11.74 17.56
N ILE A 53 -18.38 10.67 16.87
CA ILE A 53 -19.53 9.83 17.25
C ILE A 53 -19.27 9.16 18.61
N PHE A 54 -18.03 8.71 18.87
CA PHE A 54 -17.69 8.10 20.17
C PHE A 54 -17.72 9.11 21.32
N GLU A 55 -17.28 10.35 21.09
CA GLU A 55 -17.39 11.46 22.07
C GLU A 55 -18.85 11.70 22.49
N GLU A 56 -19.80 11.64 21.54
CA GLU A 56 -21.24 11.80 21.83
C GLU A 56 -21.87 10.58 22.51
N LEU A 57 -21.48 9.36 22.11
CA LEU A 57 -22.04 8.12 22.65
C LEU A 57 -21.49 7.74 24.02
N PHE A 58 -20.23 8.11 24.31
CA PHE A 58 -19.53 7.76 25.54
C PHE A 58 -19.01 9.01 26.26
N PRO A 59 -19.87 9.97 26.66
CA PRO A 59 -19.45 11.28 27.18
C PRO A 59 -18.66 11.21 28.51
N ALA A 60 -18.71 10.08 29.21
CA ALA A 60 -17.94 9.82 30.43
C ALA A 60 -16.59 9.13 30.19
N ARG A 61 -16.23 8.85 28.92
CA ARG A 61 -15.01 8.14 28.53
C ARG A 61 -14.23 8.97 27.51
N LYS A 62 -12.94 8.69 27.37
CA LYS A 62 -12.10 9.28 26.31
C LYS A 62 -11.80 8.24 25.21
N LEU A 63 -12.83 7.57 24.72
CA LEU A 63 -12.67 6.50 23.74
C LEU A 63 -12.20 7.05 22.38
N GLU A 64 -10.97 6.71 21.98
CA GLU A 64 -10.30 7.33 20.83
C GLU A 64 -9.65 6.30 19.90
N ILE A 65 -9.94 6.39 18.61
CA ILE A 65 -9.23 5.64 17.57
C ILE A 65 -8.03 6.46 17.09
N THR A 66 -6.84 5.89 17.20
CA THR A 66 -5.58 6.49 16.75
C THR A 66 -4.84 5.60 15.76
N ASN A 67 -4.31 6.19 14.69
CA ASN A 67 -3.36 5.51 13.80
C ASN A 67 -1.94 6.05 14.08
N PRO A 68 -1.07 5.29 14.76
CA PRO A 68 0.29 5.74 15.07
C PRO A 68 1.20 5.85 13.84
N PHE A 69 0.85 5.17 12.74
CA PHE A 69 1.67 5.10 11.53
C PHE A 69 1.15 5.99 10.40
N LEU A 70 0.33 6.99 10.74
CA LEU A 70 -0.32 7.84 9.76
C LEU A 70 0.65 8.66 8.89
N GLY A 71 1.80 9.01 9.46
CA GLY A 71 2.88 9.72 8.78
C GLY A 71 4.00 8.82 8.25
N TYR A 72 3.83 7.50 8.30
CA TYR A 72 4.87 6.50 8.03
C TYR A 72 4.65 5.82 6.68
N THR A 73 5.72 5.61 5.90
CA THR A 73 5.72 4.67 4.77
C THR A 73 5.68 3.22 5.29
N LYS A 74 5.41 2.25 4.40
CA LYS A 74 5.45 0.84 4.82
C LYS A 74 6.85 0.42 5.28
N LYS A 75 7.89 0.96 4.67
CA LYS A 75 9.28 0.79 5.12
C LYS A 75 9.44 1.25 6.56
N GLU A 76 9.03 2.49 6.86
CA GLU A 76 9.19 3.07 8.20
C GLU A 76 8.39 2.30 9.26
N VAL A 77 7.24 1.72 8.90
CA VAL A 77 6.51 0.79 9.79
C VAL A 77 7.29 -0.51 10.04
N VAL A 78 7.91 -1.08 9.00
CA VAL A 78 8.72 -2.30 9.11
C VAL A 78 9.93 -2.05 10.01
N ASP A 79 10.60 -0.91 9.86
CA ASP A 79 11.77 -0.55 10.68
C ASP A 79 11.44 -0.31 12.17
N CYS A 80 10.15 -0.13 12.51
CA CYS A 80 9.71 -0.08 13.91
C CYS A 80 9.63 -1.46 14.57
N ILE A 81 9.79 -2.56 13.83
CA ILE A 81 9.66 -3.93 14.34
C ILE A 81 11.05 -4.41 14.80
N PRO A 82 11.28 -4.66 16.10
CA PRO A 82 12.62 -4.95 16.60
C PRO A 82 13.17 -6.30 16.12
N ASN A 83 12.32 -7.33 16.06
CA ASN A 83 12.73 -8.66 15.63
C ASN A 83 12.33 -8.90 14.18
N LYS A 84 13.32 -9.20 13.33
CA LYS A 84 13.10 -9.46 11.90
C LYS A 84 12.13 -10.62 11.66
N GLU A 85 12.17 -11.63 12.52
CA GLU A 85 11.36 -12.84 12.42
C GLU A 85 9.87 -12.54 12.56
N ASP A 86 9.49 -11.57 13.39
CA ASP A 86 8.08 -11.19 13.62
C ASP A 86 7.44 -10.70 12.30
N ILE A 87 8.22 -10.05 11.43
CA ILE A 87 7.77 -9.55 10.12
C ILE A 87 7.27 -10.70 9.25
N PHE A 88 7.91 -11.87 9.31
CA PHE A 88 7.55 -13.04 8.52
C PHE A 88 6.21 -13.64 8.93
N PHE A 89 5.78 -13.43 10.17
CA PHE A 89 4.50 -13.91 10.70
C PHE A 89 3.33 -12.92 10.52
N THR A 90 3.52 -11.83 9.77
CA THR A 90 2.47 -10.83 9.52
C THR A 90 1.74 -11.04 8.18
N ARG A 91 0.44 -10.74 8.17
CA ARG A 91 -0.41 -10.76 6.97
C ARG A 91 -0.81 -9.35 6.57
N THR A 92 -0.54 -8.99 5.32
CA THR A 92 -1.02 -7.73 4.70
C THR A 92 -2.17 -7.97 3.73
N CYS A 93 -2.26 -9.18 3.18
CA CYS A 93 -3.21 -9.50 2.11
C CYS A 93 -4.67 -9.54 2.64
N PRO A 94 -5.60 -8.76 2.07
CA PRO A 94 -7.00 -8.74 2.51
C PRO A 94 -7.82 -9.91 1.96
N HIS A 95 -7.34 -10.59 0.91
CA HIS A 95 -8.07 -11.67 0.27
C HIS A 95 -8.25 -12.85 1.22
N PRO A 96 -9.48 -13.27 1.52
CA PRO A 96 -9.73 -14.47 2.30
C PRO A 96 -9.28 -15.68 1.48
N ARG A 97 -8.42 -16.51 2.08
CA ARG A 97 -8.20 -17.87 1.56
C ARG A 97 -9.26 -18.76 2.19
N GLU A 98 -9.77 -19.73 1.43
CA GLU A 98 -10.45 -20.87 2.05
C GLU A 98 -9.53 -21.45 3.14
N LEU A 99 -10.10 -21.78 4.29
CA LEU A 99 -9.40 -22.23 5.51
C LEU A 99 -8.46 -23.45 5.29
N SER A 100 -8.51 -24.09 4.12
CA SER A 100 -7.88 -25.37 3.79
C SER A 100 -6.47 -25.29 3.19
N GLN A 101 -5.98 -24.13 2.76
CA GLN A 101 -4.70 -24.07 2.03
C GLN A 101 -3.48 -23.57 2.84
N GLY A 102 -3.59 -23.52 4.16
CA GLY A 102 -2.44 -23.63 5.07
C GLY A 102 -1.46 -22.46 5.11
N LYS A 103 -0.77 -22.37 6.25
CA LYS A 103 0.53 -21.73 6.33
C LYS A 103 1.51 -22.55 5.49
N ASN A 104 2.62 -21.96 5.02
CA ASN A 104 3.70 -22.76 4.44
C ASN A 104 4.25 -23.77 5.48
N ALA A 105 5.14 -24.67 5.08
CA ALA A 105 5.72 -25.67 5.99
C ALA A 105 6.38 -25.05 7.26
N ALA A 106 6.79 -23.78 7.17
CA ALA A 106 7.37 -23.00 8.27
C ALA A 106 6.35 -22.23 9.13
N GLY A 107 5.05 -22.28 8.81
CA GLY A 107 4.00 -21.63 9.59
C GLY A 107 3.74 -20.16 9.23
N HIS A 108 4.28 -19.64 8.12
CA HIS A 108 4.09 -18.25 7.70
C HIS A 108 2.69 -18.01 7.09
N PRO A 109 2.09 -16.82 7.32
CA PRO A 109 0.81 -16.44 6.75
C PRO A 109 0.90 -16.18 5.24
N TYR A 110 -0.22 -16.45 4.56
CA TYR A 110 -0.41 -16.16 3.14
C TYR A 110 -0.35 -14.66 2.82
N ASN A 111 0.39 -14.31 1.77
CA ASN A 111 0.34 -12.99 1.13
C ASN A 111 0.42 -13.17 -0.40
N CYS A 112 -0.61 -12.76 -1.14
CA CYS A 112 -0.76 -13.10 -2.57
C CYS A 112 0.34 -12.56 -3.49
N GLY A 113 1.03 -11.48 -3.10
CA GLY A 113 2.01 -10.81 -3.97
C GLY A 113 1.45 -9.92 -5.08
N GLU A 114 0.15 -10.02 -5.37
CA GLU A 114 -0.48 -9.35 -6.51
C GLU A 114 -1.32 -8.13 -6.13
N CYS A 115 -1.85 -8.10 -4.92
CA CYS A 115 -2.70 -7.00 -4.46
C CYS A 115 -1.88 -5.77 -4.03
N ILE A 116 -2.50 -4.58 -4.05
CA ILE A 116 -1.84 -3.32 -3.66
C ILE A 116 -1.21 -3.40 -2.25
N PRO A 117 -1.89 -3.90 -1.20
CA PRO A 117 -1.25 -4.09 0.10
C PRO A 117 -0.01 -5.00 0.07
N CYS A 118 0.02 -6.01 -0.80
CA CYS A 118 1.19 -6.88 -0.99
C CYS A 118 2.31 -6.16 -1.76
N LEU A 119 2.00 -5.39 -2.81
CA LEU A 119 2.99 -4.57 -3.51
C LEU A 119 3.64 -3.55 -2.58
N ILE A 120 2.84 -2.83 -1.79
CA ILE A 120 3.34 -1.89 -0.78
C ILE A 120 4.16 -2.61 0.30
N ARG A 121 3.79 -3.82 0.69
CA ARG A 121 4.61 -4.67 1.57
C ARG A 121 5.96 -4.99 0.92
N ILE A 122 6.00 -5.42 -0.34
CA ILE A 122 7.26 -5.69 -1.06
C ILE A 122 8.17 -4.46 -1.02
N ILE A 123 7.63 -3.29 -1.37
CA ILE A 123 8.36 -2.02 -1.33
C ILE A 123 8.93 -1.74 0.06
N GLY A 124 8.12 -1.90 1.10
CA GLY A 124 8.55 -1.71 2.49
C GLY A 124 9.65 -2.68 2.92
N LEU A 125 9.53 -3.97 2.58
CA LEU A 125 10.52 -4.99 2.94
C LEU A 125 11.88 -4.74 2.27
N VAL A 126 11.89 -4.46 0.96
CA VAL A 126 13.12 -4.21 0.19
C VAL A 126 13.87 -2.98 0.70
N ASN A 127 13.15 -1.94 1.12
CA ASN A 127 13.77 -0.69 1.57
C ASN A 127 14.07 -0.67 3.07
N SER A 128 13.63 -1.68 3.84
CA SER A 128 13.79 -1.74 5.30
C SER A 128 15.25 -1.95 5.73
N GLU A 129 15.57 -1.53 6.95
CA GLU A 129 16.89 -1.72 7.56
C GLU A 129 17.17 -3.18 7.93
N HIS A 130 16.15 -4.03 7.89
CA HIS A 130 16.26 -5.47 8.14
C HIS A 130 16.87 -6.26 6.97
N ASN A 131 17.17 -5.62 5.83
CA ASN A 131 17.73 -6.24 4.63
C ASN A 131 16.95 -7.51 4.24
N ILE A 132 15.64 -7.36 4.04
CA ILE A 132 14.73 -8.46 3.73
C ILE A 132 14.57 -8.55 2.22
N GLN A 133 14.92 -9.72 1.65
CA GLN A 133 14.58 -10.05 0.27
C GLN A 133 13.23 -10.77 0.24
N PRO A 134 12.19 -10.22 -0.42
CA PRO A 134 10.88 -10.85 -0.47
C PRO A 134 10.91 -12.12 -1.34
N ASP A 135 10.87 -13.27 -0.67
CA ASP A 135 10.92 -14.60 -1.27
C ASP A 135 9.58 -15.35 -1.10
N GLU A 136 9.56 -16.63 -1.50
CA GLU A 136 8.40 -17.53 -1.40
C GLU A 136 7.96 -17.82 0.04
N LEU A 137 8.80 -17.51 1.06
CA LEU A 137 8.41 -17.64 2.45
C LEU A 137 7.52 -16.49 2.92
N MET A 138 7.53 -15.36 2.20
CA MET A 138 6.76 -14.16 2.54
C MET A 138 5.63 -13.83 1.57
N LEU A 139 5.71 -14.35 0.34
CA LEU A 139 4.77 -14.06 -0.75
C LEU A 139 4.53 -15.32 -1.58
N ASP A 140 3.29 -15.59 -1.92
CA ASP A 140 2.96 -16.72 -2.82
C ASP A 140 3.42 -16.45 -4.26
N LYS A 141 3.49 -15.17 -4.66
CA LYS A 141 3.97 -14.73 -5.97
C LYS A 141 4.84 -13.50 -5.82
N ASN A 142 5.91 -13.42 -6.60
CA ASN A 142 6.70 -12.20 -6.75
C ASN A 142 6.87 -11.90 -8.24
N HIS A 143 5.89 -11.21 -8.82
CA HIS A 143 5.90 -10.88 -10.25
C HIS A 143 7.04 -9.93 -10.63
N LEU A 144 7.51 -9.07 -9.70
CA LEU A 144 8.67 -8.20 -9.98
C LEU A 144 9.92 -9.02 -10.31
N LEU A 145 10.07 -10.20 -9.70
CA LEU A 145 11.18 -11.12 -9.96
C LEU A 145 10.88 -12.11 -11.10
N ASN A 146 9.68 -12.69 -11.12
CA ASN A 146 9.40 -13.90 -11.90
C ASN A 146 8.60 -13.67 -13.19
N PHE A 147 8.04 -12.47 -13.40
CA PHE A 147 7.24 -12.18 -14.59
C PHE A 147 8.11 -11.60 -15.72
N ASP A 148 7.89 -12.08 -16.94
CA ASP A 148 8.51 -11.53 -18.15
C ASP A 148 7.70 -10.31 -18.62
N PHE A 149 8.18 -9.12 -18.30
CA PHE A 149 7.52 -7.86 -18.62
C PHE A 149 7.56 -7.51 -20.11
N SER A 150 8.37 -8.19 -20.93
CA SER A 150 8.32 -8.01 -22.39
C SER A 150 6.99 -8.49 -22.98
N THR A 151 6.27 -9.35 -22.25
CA THR A 151 4.94 -9.86 -22.61
C THR A 151 3.78 -9.00 -22.09
N ALA A 152 4.07 -7.89 -21.40
CA ALA A 152 3.07 -7.00 -20.84
C ALA A 152 2.39 -6.14 -21.93
N GLY A 153 1.47 -6.73 -22.70
CA GLY A 153 0.64 -6.03 -23.69
C GLY A 153 -0.67 -5.46 -23.12
N VAL A 154 -1.30 -4.55 -23.87
CA VAL A 154 -2.60 -3.90 -23.55
C VAL A 154 -3.71 -4.91 -23.27
N GLU A 155 -3.64 -6.11 -23.84
CA GLU A 155 -4.62 -7.20 -23.66
C GLU A 155 -4.63 -7.80 -22.23
N ASN A 156 -3.55 -7.62 -21.46
CA ASN A 156 -3.48 -8.03 -20.05
C ASN A 156 -4.09 -6.99 -19.09
N ILE A 157 -4.61 -5.88 -19.60
CA ILE A 157 -5.30 -4.83 -18.83
C ILE A 157 -6.81 -5.03 -19.04
N PRO A 158 -7.54 -5.60 -18.07
CA PRO A 158 -8.95 -5.90 -18.23
C PRO A 158 -9.76 -4.60 -18.38
N GLN A 159 -10.68 -4.62 -19.35
CA GLN A 159 -11.67 -3.57 -19.55
C GLN A 159 -12.89 -3.69 -18.62
N SER A 160 -12.86 -4.53 -17.57
CA SER A 160 -14.04 -4.72 -16.69
C SER A 160 -13.75 -5.08 -15.23
N GLU A 161 -14.54 -4.48 -14.35
CA GLU A 161 -14.45 -4.41 -12.88
C GLU A 161 -14.91 -5.68 -12.13
N GLN A 162 -14.73 -6.90 -12.67
CA GLN A 162 -15.50 -8.05 -12.17
C GLN A 162 -14.78 -9.12 -11.34
N SER A 163 -13.45 -9.11 -11.18
CA SER A 163 -12.80 -10.07 -10.28
C SER A 163 -12.34 -9.41 -8.97
N ARG A 164 -12.96 -9.79 -7.84
CA ARG A 164 -12.50 -9.46 -6.48
C ARG A 164 -11.27 -10.29 -6.07
N GLN A 165 -10.52 -10.81 -7.03
CA GLN A 165 -9.46 -11.80 -6.83
C GLN A 165 -8.12 -11.22 -7.29
N SER A 166 -7.07 -11.50 -6.52
CA SER A 166 -5.69 -11.23 -6.90
C SER A 166 -5.36 -11.89 -8.24
N SER A 167 -4.86 -11.11 -9.20
CA SER A 167 -4.46 -11.56 -10.53
C SER A 167 -3.28 -10.75 -11.07
N LEU A 168 -2.65 -11.22 -12.14
CA LEU A 168 -1.53 -10.52 -12.80
C LEU A 168 -1.95 -9.15 -13.32
N SER A 169 -3.13 -9.06 -13.94
CA SER A 169 -3.66 -7.77 -14.42
C SER A 169 -3.86 -6.78 -13.30
N VAL A 170 -4.35 -7.29 -12.17
CA VAL A 170 -4.49 -6.52 -10.94
C VAL A 170 -3.13 -5.99 -10.48
N PHE A 171 -2.13 -6.85 -10.44
CA PHE A 171 -0.77 -6.45 -10.10
C PHE A 171 -0.22 -5.37 -11.04
N LEU A 172 -0.34 -5.55 -12.36
CA LEU A 172 0.19 -4.62 -13.36
C LEU A 172 -0.47 -3.24 -13.29
N LEU A 173 -1.80 -3.19 -13.15
CA LEU A 173 -2.52 -1.93 -13.01
C LEU A 173 -2.14 -1.21 -11.71
N GLY A 174 -2.00 -1.96 -10.60
CA GLY A 174 -1.49 -1.43 -9.35
C GLY A 174 -0.07 -0.88 -9.49
N LEU A 175 0.84 -1.63 -10.11
CA LEU A 175 2.22 -1.23 -10.35
C LEU A 175 2.28 0.07 -11.16
N ASN A 176 1.57 0.14 -12.28
CA ASN A 176 1.59 1.31 -13.17
C ASN A 176 1.07 2.57 -12.51
N ALA A 177 -0.02 2.45 -11.75
CA ALA A 177 -0.55 3.59 -11.03
C ALA A 177 0.43 4.12 -9.96
N HIS A 178 1.11 3.21 -9.25
CA HIS A 178 2.11 3.62 -8.25
C HIS A 178 3.37 4.21 -8.91
N LEU A 179 3.80 3.68 -10.07
CA LEU A 179 4.90 4.23 -10.85
C LEU A 179 4.57 5.62 -11.39
N SER A 180 3.40 5.80 -12.00
CA SER A 180 2.92 7.08 -12.51
C SER A 180 2.84 8.12 -11.38
N PHE A 181 2.20 7.75 -10.27
CA PHE A 181 2.11 8.62 -9.10
C PHE A 181 3.50 8.99 -8.55
N ALA A 182 4.38 8.00 -8.36
CA ALA A 182 5.73 8.23 -7.86
C ALA A 182 6.54 9.14 -8.81
N TYR A 183 6.39 8.95 -10.12
CA TYR A 183 7.06 9.78 -11.12
C TYR A 183 6.58 11.23 -11.06
N ARG A 184 5.27 11.45 -10.97
CA ARG A 184 4.68 12.79 -10.84
C ARG A 184 5.14 13.49 -9.57
N ILE A 185 5.16 12.80 -8.43
CA ILE A 185 5.68 13.34 -7.17
C ILE A 185 7.14 13.81 -7.32
N GLN A 186 7.97 13.09 -8.07
CA GLN A 186 9.39 13.42 -8.23
C GLN A 186 9.68 14.50 -9.30
N THR A 187 8.77 14.72 -10.25
CA THR A 187 9.04 15.55 -11.45
C THR A 187 8.16 16.78 -11.58
N SER A 188 7.03 16.83 -10.88
CA SER A 188 6.08 17.94 -10.92
C SER A 188 6.32 18.91 -9.76
N THR A 189 5.92 20.16 -9.96
CA THR A 189 5.86 21.16 -8.89
C THR A 189 4.69 20.86 -7.95
N GLN A 190 4.80 21.30 -6.69
CA GLN A 190 3.69 21.16 -5.74
C GLN A 190 2.39 21.79 -6.26
N LYS A 191 2.49 22.93 -6.98
CA LYS A 191 1.33 23.59 -7.58
C LYS A 191 0.60 22.70 -8.60
N GLU A 192 1.35 21.98 -9.44
CA GLU A 192 0.78 21.04 -10.41
C GLU A 192 0.14 19.84 -9.69
N LEU A 193 0.80 19.30 -8.66
CA LEU A 193 0.30 18.17 -7.88
C LEU A 193 -1.01 18.50 -7.13
N VAL A 194 -1.09 19.67 -6.49
CA VAL A 194 -2.25 20.13 -5.71
C VAL A 194 -3.51 20.28 -6.56
N SER A 195 -3.37 20.53 -7.87
CA SER A 195 -4.52 20.64 -8.78
C SER A 195 -5.35 19.35 -8.87
N SER A 196 -4.70 18.19 -8.75
CA SER A 196 -5.34 16.87 -8.79
C SER A 196 -5.46 16.23 -7.40
N HIS A 197 -4.55 16.57 -6.49
CA HIS A 197 -4.49 16.02 -5.13
C HIS A 197 -4.32 17.15 -4.11
N PRO A 198 -5.40 17.86 -3.74
CA PRO A 198 -5.34 19.01 -2.84
C PRO A 198 -4.69 18.74 -1.47
N GLU A 199 -4.74 17.50 -0.99
CA GLU A 199 -4.09 17.05 0.23
C GLU A 199 -2.56 17.21 0.22
N LEU A 200 -1.94 17.27 -0.96
CA LEU A 200 -0.49 17.48 -1.12
C LEU A 200 -0.06 18.93 -0.84
N LEU A 201 -1.01 19.82 -0.50
CA LEU A 201 -0.69 21.13 0.05
C LEU A 201 -0.09 21.02 1.46
N ASP A 202 -0.45 19.97 2.20
CA ASP A 202 0.11 19.68 3.53
C ASP A 202 1.55 19.15 3.37
N PRO A 203 2.56 19.81 3.97
CA PRO A 203 3.96 19.42 3.81
C PRO A 203 4.27 18.05 4.39
N ASP A 204 3.57 17.58 5.42
CA ASP A 204 3.80 16.26 6.01
C ASP A 204 3.27 15.16 5.09
N ILE A 205 2.11 15.40 4.44
CA ILE A 205 1.54 14.50 3.45
C ILE A 205 2.41 14.44 2.20
N LEU A 206 2.86 15.60 1.69
CA LEU A 206 3.79 15.64 0.56
C LEU A 206 5.09 14.90 0.89
N GLY A 207 5.68 15.19 2.05
CA GLY A 207 6.93 14.54 2.50
C GLY A 207 6.80 13.02 2.64
N LEU A 208 5.64 12.51 3.06
CA LEU A 208 5.34 11.07 3.08
C LEU A 208 5.42 10.47 1.66
N TYR A 209 4.77 11.09 0.68
CA TYR A 209 4.75 10.59 -0.69
C TYR A 209 6.09 10.77 -1.42
N GLU A 210 6.86 11.79 -1.08
CA GLU A 210 8.25 11.94 -1.55
C GLU A 210 9.15 10.80 -1.06
N ARG A 211 9.00 10.36 0.20
CA ARG A 211 9.74 9.20 0.73
C ARG A 211 9.30 7.93 0.04
N PHE A 212 7.99 7.69 -0.05
CA PHE A 212 7.42 6.51 -0.68
C PHE A 212 7.76 6.38 -2.17
N SER A 213 7.75 7.49 -2.92
CA SER A 213 8.12 7.48 -4.36
C SER A 213 9.59 7.08 -4.57
N ARG A 214 10.51 7.53 -3.70
CA ARG A 214 11.91 7.05 -3.73
C ARG A 214 12.01 5.56 -3.42
N GLU A 215 11.22 5.06 -2.47
CA GLU A 215 11.17 3.63 -2.13
C GLU A 215 10.66 2.77 -3.29
N ILE A 216 9.66 3.24 -4.05
CA ILE A 216 9.17 2.56 -5.27
C ILE A 216 10.31 2.39 -6.29
N PHE A 217 10.98 3.48 -6.67
CA PHE A 217 12.03 3.42 -7.69
C PHE A 217 13.23 2.58 -7.25
N ARG A 218 13.59 2.63 -5.96
CA ARG A 218 14.61 1.74 -5.39
C ARG A 218 14.20 0.27 -5.49
N THR A 219 12.93 -0.04 -5.21
CA THR A 219 12.40 -1.41 -5.33
C THR A 219 12.45 -1.91 -6.76
N MET A 220 12.08 -1.07 -7.73
CA MET A 220 12.16 -1.44 -9.15
C MET A 220 13.59 -1.72 -9.56
N LYS A 221 14.54 -0.84 -9.19
CA LYS A 221 15.96 -1.04 -9.45
C LYS A 221 16.51 -2.31 -8.79
N PHE A 222 16.06 -2.61 -7.58
CA PHE A 222 16.44 -3.82 -6.85
C PHE A 222 16.05 -5.08 -7.63
N PHE A 223 14.79 -5.21 -8.06
CA PHE A 223 14.36 -6.39 -8.81
C PHE A 223 14.85 -6.40 -10.27
N ALA A 224 15.04 -5.24 -10.88
CA ALA A 224 15.60 -5.12 -12.23
C ALA A 224 16.99 -5.77 -12.37
N ALA A 225 17.78 -5.79 -11.29
CA ALA A 225 19.08 -6.46 -11.28
C ALA A 225 18.99 -7.97 -11.57
N GLU A 226 17.87 -8.61 -11.24
CA GLU A 226 17.60 -10.04 -11.45
C GLU A 226 16.55 -10.28 -12.55
N ASN A 227 15.78 -9.26 -12.91
CA ASN A 227 14.78 -9.30 -13.99
C ASN A 227 14.96 -8.10 -14.95
N PRO A 228 15.82 -8.21 -15.98
CA PRO A 228 16.09 -7.11 -16.91
C PRO A 228 14.84 -6.62 -17.67
N THR A 229 13.85 -7.48 -17.91
CA THR A 229 12.62 -7.09 -18.61
C THR A 229 11.80 -6.07 -17.82
N LEU A 230 11.93 -6.04 -16.48
CA LEU A 230 11.33 -5.02 -15.63
C LEU A 230 11.98 -3.65 -15.83
N GLU A 231 13.30 -3.59 -16.04
CA GLU A 231 14.00 -2.32 -16.29
C GLU A 231 13.51 -1.66 -17.58
N ASP A 232 13.44 -2.44 -18.65
CA ASP A 232 12.95 -1.99 -19.95
C ASP A 232 11.50 -1.50 -19.83
N TYR A 233 10.64 -2.28 -19.16
CA TYR A 233 9.24 -1.94 -18.92
C TYR A 233 9.07 -0.60 -18.17
N VAL A 234 9.78 -0.42 -17.06
CA VAL A 234 9.70 0.81 -16.27
C VAL A 234 10.23 1.99 -17.07
N THR A 235 11.32 1.82 -17.81
CA THR A 235 11.91 2.89 -18.63
C THR A 235 10.95 3.34 -19.74
N GLU A 236 10.33 2.38 -20.44
CA GLU A 236 9.34 2.67 -21.48
C GLU A 236 8.12 3.37 -20.90
N PHE A 237 7.56 2.84 -19.80
CA PHE A 237 6.40 3.42 -19.12
C PHE A 237 6.64 4.88 -18.70
N LEU A 238 7.78 5.18 -18.08
CA LEU A 238 8.10 6.54 -17.63
C LEU A 238 8.38 7.49 -18.80
N SER A 239 8.91 7.00 -19.91
CA SER A 239 9.08 7.79 -21.14
C SER A 239 7.75 8.24 -21.72
N LEU A 240 6.73 7.37 -21.68
CA LEU A 240 5.36 7.70 -22.09
C LEU A 240 4.74 8.73 -21.16
N GLU A 241 4.81 8.53 -19.85
CA GLU A 241 4.31 9.50 -18.85
C GLU A 241 4.98 10.88 -18.98
N ASN A 242 6.28 10.94 -19.25
CA ASN A 242 6.97 12.21 -19.45
C ASN A 242 6.44 12.97 -20.68
N LYS A 243 6.16 12.26 -21.78
CA LYS A 243 5.55 12.86 -22.97
C LYS A 243 4.14 13.37 -22.69
N GLU A 244 3.34 12.61 -21.93
CA GLU A 244 2.00 13.04 -21.51
C GLU A 244 2.06 14.29 -20.63
N LEU A 245 2.92 14.30 -19.61
CA LEU A 245 3.14 15.48 -18.76
C LEU A 245 3.62 16.70 -19.53
N ALA A 246 4.47 16.52 -20.54
CA ALA A 246 4.93 17.60 -21.41
C ALA A 246 3.81 18.18 -22.27
N SER A 247 2.77 17.40 -22.62
CA SER A 247 1.63 17.87 -23.41
C SER A 247 0.58 18.65 -22.62
N LEU A 248 0.62 18.57 -21.29
CA LEU A 248 -0.27 19.29 -20.36
C LEU A 248 0.26 20.67 -19.94
N LYS A 249 1.51 21.01 -20.32
CA LYS A 249 2.19 22.28 -19.99
C LYS A 249 2.09 23.28 -21.14
#